data_AF-A0AA92DTN0-F1
#
_entry.id   AF-A0AA92DTN0-F1
#
_cell.length_a   1.000
_cell.length_b   1.000
_cell.length_c   1.000
_cell.angle_alpha   90.00
_cell.angle_beta   90.00
_cell.angle_gamma   90.00
#
_symmetry.space_group_name_H-M   'P 1'
#
loop_
_entity.id
_entity.type
_entity.pdbx_description
1 polymer ?
#
loop_
_entity_poly.entity_id
_entity_poly.type
_entity_poly.pdbx_seq_one_letter_code
_entity_poly.pdbx_strand_id
1 'polypeptide(L)'
;MARLSVYSDTDPTVAELSSADPALVTAHLALAGVLFERWPAPQAIPDAADAHAVLEAYAGPVAVLKEARGFQSADVVRMPRGQPDAAVRRAAFLAEHTHDEDEARFFVQGSGAFYLHVDGKVFRIVCGAGDLLSIPARTKHWFDMGPDPEFTAIRFFTRPDGWVASFTGDVIADRFPKFESETGNVS
;
A
#
# COMPACT_ATOMS: atom_id res chain seq x y z
N MET A 1 10.44 1.95 7.56
CA MET A 1 11.24 1.47 6.41
C MET A 1 10.52 0.26 5.87
N ALA A 2 10.37 0.15 4.54
CA ALA A 2 9.61 -0.93 3.94
C ALA A 2 10.15 -2.31 4.30
N ARG A 3 9.25 -3.29 4.43
CA ARG A 3 9.60 -4.69 4.70
C ARG A 3 8.81 -5.62 3.80
N LEU A 4 9.51 -6.45 3.05
CA LEU A 4 8.93 -7.48 2.21
C LEU A 4 9.00 -8.83 2.92
N SER A 5 7.94 -9.62 2.82
CA SER A 5 7.94 -11.05 3.11
C SER A 5 7.21 -11.80 2.00
N VAL A 6 7.80 -12.88 1.51
CA VAL A 6 7.23 -13.68 0.40
C VAL A 6 6.93 -15.06 0.91
N TYR A 7 5.73 -15.53 0.61
CA TYR A 7 5.20 -16.82 1.05
C TYR A 7 4.74 -17.64 -0.16
N SER A 8 4.68 -18.96 -0.01
CA SER A 8 3.85 -19.79 -0.89
C SER A 8 2.37 -19.48 -0.66
N ASP A 9 1.54 -19.47 -1.70
CA ASP A 9 0.08 -19.31 -1.57
C ASP A 9 -0.59 -20.49 -0.82
N THR A 10 0.11 -21.62 -0.74
CA THR A 10 -0.28 -22.84 -0.01
C THR A 10 0.24 -22.92 1.42
N ASP A 11 1.25 -22.13 1.79
CA ASP A 11 1.85 -22.16 3.13
C ASP A 11 2.12 -20.74 3.65
N PRO A 12 1.17 -20.17 4.43
CA PRO A 12 1.31 -18.83 4.99
C PRO A 12 2.20 -18.79 6.24
N THR A 13 2.68 -19.93 6.73
CA THR A 13 3.33 -20.03 8.05
C THR A 13 4.82 -19.72 8.00
N VAL A 14 5.47 -19.99 6.86
CA VAL A 14 6.90 -19.79 6.66
C VAL A 14 7.13 -18.88 5.47
N ALA A 15 7.76 -17.73 5.73
CA ALA A 15 8.22 -16.85 4.65
C ALA A 15 9.46 -17.48 3.99
N GLU A 16 9.40 -17.67 2.67
CA GLU A 16 10.54 -18.11 1.85
C GLU A 16 11.61 -17.00 1.76
N LEU A 17 11.17 -15.74 1.88
CA LEU A 17 12.01 -14.56 1.96
C LEU A 17 11.44 -13.58 2.99
N SER A 18 12.30 -12.96 3.79
CA SER A 18 11.97 -11.75 4.55
C SER A 18 13.14 -10.78 4.46
N SER A 19 12.89 -9.54 4.02
CA SER A 19 13.95 -8.53 3.87
C SER A 19 13.42 -7.12 4.08
N ALA A 20 14.28 -6.26 4.62
CA ALA A 20 14.11 -4.81 4.65
C ALA A 20 15.22 -4.10 3.82
N ASP A 21 16.09 -4.85 3.14
CA ASP A 21 17.09 -4.28 2.25
C ASP A 21 16.40 -3.65 1.03
N PRO A 22 16.59 -2.34 0.77
CA PRO A 22 15.88 -1.65 -0.31
C PRO A 22 16.09 -2.26 -1.70
N ALA A 23 17.30 -2.76 -1.99
CA ALA A 23 17.61 -3.36 -3.29
C ALA A 23 16.89 -4.70 -3.44
N LEU A 24 16.87 -5.53 -2.38
CA LEU A 24 16.15 -6.80 -2.39
C LEU A 24 14.64 -6.60 -2.47
N VAL A 25 14.09 -5.64 -1.72
CA VAL A 25 12.65 -5.31 -1.76
C VAL A 25 12.24 -4.90 -3.18
N THR A 26 12.98 -3.95 -3.77
CA THR A 26 12.70 -3.44 -5.11
C THR A 26 12.82 -4.53 -6.17
N ALA A 27 13.88 -5.34 -6.12
CA ALA A 27 14.11 -6.41 -7.09
C ALA A 27 13.01 -7.47 -7.06
N HIS A 28 12.57 -7.90 -5.87
CA HIS A 28 11.52 -8.93 -5.76
C HIS A 28 10.14 -8.41 -6.15
N LEU A 29 9.81 -7.15 -5.82
CA LEU A 29 8.56 -6.54 -6.28
C LEU A 29 8.55 -6.37 -7.81
N ALA A 30 9.69 -5.99 -8.40
CA ALA A 30 9.82 -5.90 -9.86
C ALA A 30 9.62 -7.25 -10.55
N LEU A 31 10.05 -8.37 -9.95
CA LEU A 31 9.78 -9.73 -10.47
C LEU A 31 8.27 -10.05 -10.46
N ALA A 32 7.51 -9.50 -9.52
CA ALA A 32 6.05 -9.59 -9.48
C ALA A 32 5.35 -8.54 -10.36
N GLY A 33 6.11 -7.78 -11.17
CA GLY A 33 5.59 -6.70 -12.02
C GLY A 33 5.21 -5.43 -11.25
N VAL A 34 5.53 -5.33 -9.96
CA VAL A 34 5.13 -4.23 -9.08
C VAL A 34 6.23 -3.18 -9.01
N LEU A 35 5.86 -1.93 -9.27
CA LEU A 35 6.76 -0.80 -9.07
C LEU A 35 6.85 -0.49 -7.58
N PHE A 36 8.09 -0.35 -7.09
CA PHE A 36 8.37 0.17 -5.78
C PHE A 36 9.46 1.23 -5.88
N GLU A 37 9.18 2.42 -5.36
CA GLU A 37 10.14 3.51 -5.29
C GLU A 37 10.14 4.11 -3.89
N ARG A 38 11.26 4.71 -3.50
CA ARG A 38 11.32 5.52 -2.30
C ARG A 38 11.63 6.95 -2.67
N TRP A 39 10.69 7.84 -2.41
CA TRP A 39 10.90 9.27 -2.62
C TRP A 39 11.53 9.89 -1.37
N PRO A 40 12.45 10.84 -1.52
CA PRO A 40 12.87 11.67 -0.39
C PRO A 40 11.61 12.35 0.17
N ALA A 41 11.27 12.13 1.44
CA ALA A 41 10.16 12.81 2.10
C ALA A 41 10.62 14.24 2.44
N PRO A 42 10.25 15.28 1.67
CA PRO A 42 10.95 16.56 1.74
C PRO A 42 10.51 17.41 2.93
N GLN A 43 9.37 17.13 3.56
CA GLN A 43 8.79 17.98 4.60
C GLN A 43 8.03 17.16 5.63
N ALA A 44 8.20 17.53 6.90
CA ALA A 44 7.24 17.16 7.94
C ALA A 44 5.92 17.83 7.60
N ILE A 45 4.98 17.07 7.08
CA ILE A 45 3.59 17.50 6.89
C ILE A 45 2.96 17.60 8.29
N PRO A 46 2.46 18.77 8.71
CA PRO A 46 1.74 18.87 9.98
C PRO A 46 0.52 17.94 10.00
N ASP A 47 0.19 17.36 11.16
CA ASP A 47 -0.98 16.48 11.29
C ASP A 47 -2.30 17.19 10.92
N ALA A 48 -2.34 18.51 11.11
CA ALA A 48 -3.47 19.36 10.75
C ALA A 48 -3.49 19.77 9.25
N ALA A 49 -2.48 19.42 8.45
CA ALA A 49 -2.44 19.78 7.04
C ALA A 49 -3.59 19.11 6.29
N ASP A 50 -4.31 19.87 5.47
CA ASP A 50 -5.37 19.33 4.62
C ASP A 50 -4.80 18.62 3.38
N ALA A 51 -5.69 18.03 2.59
CA ALA A 51 -5.33 17.33 1.36
C ALA A 51 -4.61 18.24 0.34
N HIS A 52 -4.95 19.53 0.31
CA HIS A 52 -4.36 20.48 -0.63
C HIS A 52 -2.89 20.76 -0.28
N ALA A 53 -2.61 21.04 1.00
CA ALA A 53 -1.25 21.26 1.50
C ALA A 53 -0.35 20.03 1.29
N VAL A 54 -0.91 18.81 1.45
CA VAL A 54 -0.18 17.58 1.15
C VAL A 54 0.15 17.48 -0.35
N LEU A 55 -0.82 17.69 -1.23
CA LEU A 55 -0.56 17.63 -2.69
C LEU A 55 0.42 18.71 -3.14
N GLU A 56 0.36 19.91 -2.57
CA GLU A 56 1.29 21.01 -2.86
C GLU A 56 2.72 20.64 -2.48
N ALA A 57 2.93 20.07 -1.29
CA ALA A 57 4.25 19.65 -0.80
C ALA A 57 4.90 18.56 -1.70
N TYR A 58 4.08 17.75 -2.37
CA TYR A 58 4.55 16.68 -3.28
C TYR A 58 4.28 16.98 -4.76
N ALA A 59 3.97 18.23 -5.13
CA ALA A 59 3.52 18.58 -6.48
C ALA A 59 4.52 18.17 -7.58
N GLY A 60 5.83 18.34 -7.34
CA GLY A 60 6.88 17.95 -8.29
C GLY A 60 6.89 16.44 -8.57
N PRO A 61 7.16 15.58 -7.57
CA PRO A 61 7.12 14.13 -7.74
C PRO A 61 5.77 13.59 -8.27
N VAL A 62 4.65 14.15 -7.79
CA VAL A 62 3.30 13.79 -8.28
C VAL A 62 3.17 14.09 -9.77
N ALA A 63 3.60 15.26 -10.24
CA ALA A 63 3.53 15.61 -11.66
C ALA A 63 4.37 14.66 -12.53
N VAL A 64 5.59 14.32 -12.09
CA VAL A 64 6.47 13.36 -12.79
C VAL A 64 5.82 11.99 -12.90
N LEU A 65 5.24 11.47 -11.81
CA LEU A 65 4.57 10.17 -11.84
C LEU A 65 3.32 10.18 -12.72
N LYS A 66 2.53 11.26 -12.67
CA LYS A 66 1.36 11.43 -13.53
C LYS A 66 1.72 11.38 -15.00
N GLU A 67 2.78 12.08 -15.40
CA GLU A 67 3.28 12.07 -16.78
C GLU A 67 3.81 10.70 -17.19
N ALA A 68 4.66 10.09 -16.36
CA ALA A 68 5.32 8.82 -16.65
C ALA A 68 4.37 7.60 -16.71
N ARG A 69 3.20 7.69 -16.08
CA ARG A 69 2.23 6.58 -15.95
C ARG A 69 0.84 6.89 -16.48
N GLY A 70 0.60 8.10 -16.99
CA GLY A 70 -0.69 8.49 -17.55
C GLY A 70 -1.80 8.73 -16.52
N PHE A 71 -1.47 8.93 -15.24
CA PHE A 71 -2.46 9.26 -14.22
C PHE A 71 -3.05 10.66 -14.47
N GLN A 72 -4.37 10.76 -14.47
CA GLN A 72 -5.11 11.98 -14.76
C GLN A 72 -5.34 12.81 -13.51
N SER A 73 -5.54 12.16 -12.36
CA SER A 73 -5.80 12.82 -11.08
C SER A 73 -5.03 12.15 -9.94
N ALA A 74 -4.90 12.90 -8.85
CA ALA A 74 -4.42 12.40 -7.57
C ALA A 74 -5.24 13.03 -6.45
N ASP A 75 -5.46 12.28 -5.38
CA ASP A 75 -6.08 12.78 -4.15
C ASP A 75 -5.35 12.27 -2.90
N VAL A 76 -5.79 12.70 -1.73
CA VAL A 76 -5.20 12.31 -0.44
C VAL A 76 -6.25 11.59 0.38
N VAL A 77 -5.88 10.39 0.85
CA VAL A 77 -6.63 9.67 1.87
C VAL A 77 -5.88 9.74 3.19
N ARG A 78 -6.62 9.97 4.29
CA ARG A 78 -6.08 9.95 5.65
C ARG A 78 -6.92 9.05 6.53
N MET A 79 -6.24 8.21 7.30
CA MET A 79 -6.83 7.41 8.36
C MET A 79 -6.09 7.73 9.66
N PRO A 80 -6.66 8.55 10.55
CA PRO A 80 -6.07 8.81 11.87
C PRO A 80 -6.40 7.66 12.84
N ARG A 81 -5.61 7.53 13.91
CA ARG A 81 -5.85 6.58 15.00
C ARG A 81 -7.15 6.84 15.75
N GLY A 82 -7.63 5.82 16.45
CA GLY A 82 -8.73 5.93 17.40
C GLY A 82 -10.11 6.04 16.75
N GLN A 83 -10.23 5.65 15.48
CA GLN A 83 -11.51 5.64 14.79
C GLN A 83 -12.41 4.53 15.34
N PRO A 84 -13.63 4.84 15.81
CA PRO A 84 -14.52 3.84 16.41
C PRO A 84 -14.96 2.76 15.40
N ASP A 85 -14.92 3.06 14.11
CA ASP A 85 -15.24 2.16 13.01
C ASP A 85 -14.01 1.54 12.35
N ALA A 86 -12.81 1.65 12.95
CA ALA A 86 -11.55 1.14 12.39
C ALA A 86 -11.64 -0.34 11.98
N ALA A 87 -12.24 -1.20 12.80
CA ALA A 87 -12.41 -2.62 12.50
C ALA A 87 -13.29 -2.86 11.26
N VAL A 88 -14.38 -2.09 11.12
CA VAL A 88 -15.29 -2.17 9.96
C VAL A 88 -14.60 -1.68 8.70
N ARG A 89 -13.86 -0.56 8.79
CA ARG A 89 -13.07 -0.04 7.67
C ARG A 89 -11.98 -1.03 7.25
N ARG A 90 -11.21 -1.58 8.20
CA ARG A 90 -10.19 -2.60 7.92
C ARG A 90 -10.79 -3.78 7.16
N ALA A 91 -11.93 -4.32 7.63
CA ALA A 91 -12.61 -5.45 6.98
C ALA A 91 -12.98 -5.19 5.52
N ALA A 92 -13.30 -3.94 5.14
CA ALA A 92 -13.66 -3.58 3.76
C ALA A 92 -12.50 -3.72 2.76
N PHE A 93 -11.24 -3.75 3.22
CA PHE A 93 -10.05 -3.86 2.35
C PHE A 93 -9.33 -5.21 2.45
N LEU A 94 -9.75 -6.08 3.39
CA LEU A 94 -9.11 -7.37 3.63
C LEU A 94 -9.46 -8.45 2.61
N ALA A 95 -10.57 -8.33 1.89
CA ALA A 95 -10.95 -9.32 0.87
C ALA A 95 -10.07 -9.15 -0.38
N GLU A 96 -9.64 -10.28 -0.96
CA GLU A 96 -8.87 -10.27 -2.21
C GLU A 96 -9.71 -9.68 -3.35
N HIS A 97 -9.10 -8.74 -4.06
CA HIS A 97 -9.72 -8.04 -5.17
C HIS A 97 -8.70 -7.72 -6.27
N THR A 98 -9.24 -7.21 -7.37
CA THR A 98 -8.47 -6.65 -8.48
C THR A 98 -9.05 -5.29 -8.86
N HIS A 99 -8.24 -4.46 -9.51
CA HIS A 99 -8.68 -3.24 -10.16
C HIS A 99 -8.51 -3.37 -11.69
N ASP A 100 -9.33 -2.63 -12.43
CA ASP A 100 -9.21 -2.50 -13.89
C ASP A 100 -8.02 -1.62 -14.31
N GLU A 101 -7.52 -0.81 -13.38
CA GLU A 101 -6.40 0.12 -13.56
C GLU A 101 -5.29 -0.18 -12.56
N ASP A 102 -4.12 0.41 -12.79
CA ASP A 102 -3.03 0.36 -11.84
C ASP A 102 -3.41 1.05 -10.53
N GLU A 103 -3.13 0.38 -9.41
CA GLU A 103 -3.27 0.96 -8.08
C GLU A 103 -1.93 1.55 -7.63
N ALA A 104 -1.79 2.87 -7.73
CA ALA A 104 -0.64 3.60 -7.20
C ALA A 104 -0.97 4.30 -5.87
N ARG A 105 -0.06 4.13 -4.90
CA ARG A 105 -0.16 4.67 -3.54
C ARG A 105 1.20 5.17 -3.09
N PHE A 106 1.27 6.44 -2.72
CA PHE A 106 2.45 7.02 -2.08
C PHE A 106 2.14 7.34 -0.61
N PHE A 107 2.87 6.72 0.32
CA PHE A 107 2.69 6.94 1.74
C PHE A 107 3.42 8.22 2.17
N VAL A 108 2.65 9.19 2.65
CA VAL A 108 3.17 10.46 3.19
C VAL A 108 3.53 10.29 4.67
N GLN A 109 2.68 9.59 5.42
CA GLN A 109 2.82 9.34 6.85
C GLN A 109 2.26 7.96 7.20
N GLY A 110 2.71 7.43 8.34
CA GLY A 110 2.19 6.18 8.89
C GLY A 110 2.58 4.95 8.06
N SER A 111 1.75 3.92 8.06
CA SER A 111 2.04 2.65 7.39
C SER A 111 0.80 1.81 7.08
N GLY A 112 0.99 0.84 6.18
CA GLY A 112 0.00 -0.20 5.85
C GLY A 112 0.66 -1.34 5.08
N ALA A 113 -0.02 -2.48 4.97
CA ALA A 113 0.50 -3.65 4.27
C ALA A 113 -0.34 -4.00 3.03
N PHE A 114 0.34 -4.15 1.89
CA PHE A 114 -0.24 -4.77 0.70
C PHE A 114 0.17 -6.22 0.62
N TYR A 115 -0.74 -7.05 0.14
CA TYR A 115 -0.52 -8.46 -0.12
C TYR A 115 -0.84 -8.72 -1.58
N LEU A 116 0.15 -9.19 -2.33
CA LEU A 116 0.06 -9.36 -3.77
C LEU A 116 0.10 -10.85 -4.08
N HIS A 117 -0.94 -11.37 -4.70
CA HIS A 117 -1.06 -12.77 -5.05
C HIS A 117 -0.69 -12.96 -6.53
N VAL A 118 0.54 -13.44 -6.77
CA VAL A 118 1.15 -13.54 -8.09
C VAL A 118 1.91 -14.86 -8.19
N ASP A 119 1.67 -15.62 -9.26
CA ASP A 119 2.41 -16.85 -9.60
C ASP A 119 2.57 -17.87 -8.46
N GLY A 120 1.50 -18.13 -7.72
CA GLY A 120 1.48 -19.07 -6.59
C GLY A 120 2.23 -18.57 -5.35
N LYS A 121 2.51 -17.27 -5.29
CA LYS A 121 3.16 -16.59 -4.16
C LYS A 121 2.28 -15.48 -3.62
N VAL A 122 2.46 -15.18 -2.34
CA VAL A 122 1.92 -13.98 -1.69
C VAL A 122 3.07 -13.10 -1.22
N PHE A 123 3.18 -11.93 -1.84
CA PHE A 123 4.15 -10.90 -1.46
C PHE A 123 3.47 -9.94 -0.49
N ARG A 124 3.88 -9.97 0.78
CA ARG A 124 3.46 -9.01 1.80
C ARG A 124 4.48 -7.89 1.89
N ILE A 125 4.11 -6.69 1.42
CA ILE A 125 4.93 -5.48 1.53
C ILE A 125 4.30 -4.51 2.53
N VAL A 126 5.01 -4.26 3.63
CA VAL A 126 4.67 -3.17 4.55
C VAL A 126 5.31 -1.90 4.02
N CYS A 127 4.47 -0.93 3.64
CA CYS A 127 4.89 0.40 3.21
C CYS A 127 4.75 1.39 4.36
N GLY A 128 5.63 2.39 4.41
CA GLY A 128 5.51 3.53 5.30
C GLY A 128 5.90 4.84 4.61
N ALA A 129 6.04 5.91 5.40
CA ALA A 129 6.36 7.24 4.89
C ALA A 129 7.56 7.24 3.90
N GLY A 130 7.33 7.81 2.71
CA GLY A 130 8.29 7.91 1.61
C GLY A 130 8.21 6.75 0.60
N ASP A 131 7.43 5.71 0.87
CA ASP A 131 7.31 4.55 -0.03
C ASP A 131 6.18 4.78 -1.05
N LEU A 132 6.50 4.61 -2.34
CA LEU A 132 5.57 4.54 -3.46
C LEU A 132 5.44 3.08 -3.91
N LEU A 133 4.20 2.61 -4.04
CA LEU A 133 3.87 1.31 -4.64
C LEU A 133 2.93 1.55 -5.83
N SER A 134 3.17 0.89 -6.96
CA SER A 134 2.20 0.79 -8.07
C SER A 134 1.96 -0.66 -8.43
N ILE A 135 0.74 -1.13 -8.16
CA ILE A 135 0.28 -2.49 -8.44
C ILE A 135 -0.38 -2.49 -9.82
N PRO A 136 0.06 -3.33 -10.77
CA PRO A 136 -0.54 -3.39 -12.09
C PRO A 136 -2.02 -3.78 -12.06
N ALA A 137 -2.79 -3.26 -13.01
CA ALA A 137 -4.17 -3.69 -13.25
C ALA A 137 -4.29 -5.22 -13.29
N ARG A 138 -5.43 -5.74 -12.82
CA ARG A 138 -5.74 -7.18 -12.72
C ARG A 138 -4.88 -8.01 -11.77
N THR A 139 -3.89 -7.42 -11.09
CA THR A 139 -3.16 -8.12 -10.03
C THR A 139 -4.12 -8.40 -8.86
N LYS A 140 -4.17 -9.66 -8.41
CA LYS A 140 -4.93 -10.03 -7.21
C LYS A 140 -4.20 -9.52 -5.97
N HIS A 141 -4.90 -8.78 -5.13
CA HIS A 141 -4.30 -8.23 -3.92
C HIS A 141 -5.34 -7.87 -2.87
N TRP A 142 -4.86 -7.55 -1.66
CA TRP A 142 -5.64 -6.91 -0.61
C TRP A 142 -4.77 -5.95 0.20
N PHE A 143 -5.42 -5.08 0.97
CA PHE A 143 -4.75 -4.08 1.80
C PHE A 143 -5.17 -4.26 3.26
N ASP A 144 -4.18 -4.35 4.15
CA ASP A 144 -4.39 -4.37 5.59
C ASP A 144 -3.85 -3.08 6.22
N MET A 145 -4.77 -2.23 6.68
CA MET A 145 -4.45 -0.98 7.37
C MET A 145 -4.08 -1.16 8.85
N GLY A 146 -4.21 -2.39 9.39
CA GLY A 146 -3.98 -2.70 10.80
C GLY A 146 -5.18 -2.42 11.70
N PRO A 147 -5.12 -2.85 12.98
CA PRO A 147 -6.24 -2.75 13.92
C PRO A 147 -6.54 -1.32 14.39
N ASP A 148 -5.50 -0.48 14.52
CA ASP A 148 -5.58 0.95 14.79
C ASP A 148 -4.81 1.69 13.68
N PRO A 149 -5.45 1.91 12.53
CA PRO A 149 -4.79 2.40 11.34
C PRO A 149 -4.35 3.85 11.50
N GLU A 150 -3.12 4.12 11.06
CA GLU A 150 -2.55 5.46 11.02
C GLU A 150 -1.77 5.61 9.72
N PHE A 151 -2.33 6.35 8.75
CA PHE A 151 -1.61 6.72 7.55
C PHE A 151 -2.22 7.92 6.82
N THR A 152 -1.37 8.60 6.07
CA THR A 152 -1.75 9.55 5.02
C THR A 152 -1.12 9.06 3.73
N ALA A 153 -1.91 8.89 2.67
CA ALA A 153 -1.40 8.45 1.37
C ALA A 153 -1.97 9.28 0.22
N ILE A 154 -1.14 9.55 -0.77
CA ILE A 154 -1.56 10.08 -2.07
C ILE A 154 -1.97 8.91 -2.95
N ARG A 155 -3.16 8.98 -3.53
CA ARG A 155 -3.70 7.99 -4.47
C ARG A 155 -3.68 8.59 -5.87
N PHE A 156 -3.39 7.78 -6.87
CA PHE A 156 -3.36 8.20 -8.27
C PHE A 156 -4.39 7.40 -9.07
N PHE A 157 -5.00 8.04 -10.07
CA PHE A 157 -6.07 7.43 -10.89
C PHE A 157 -5.91 7.79 -12.36
N THR A 158 -6.15 6.83 -13.26
CA THR A 158 -6.22 7.13 -14.70
C THR A 158 -7.65 7.50 -15.12
N ARG A 159 -8.68 7.01 -14.42
CA ARG A 159 -10.08 7.48 -14.53
C ARG A 159 -10.78 7.66 -13.17
N PRO A 160 -11.90 8.42 -13.10
CA PRO A 160 -12.61 8.69 -11.84
C PRO A 160 -13.08 7.46 -11.05
N ASP A 161 -13.42 6.37 -11.75
CA ASP A 161 -13.88 5.09 -11.19
C ASP A 161 -12.80 4.00 -11.18
N GLY A 162 -11.53 4.35 -11.45
CA GLY A 162 -10.41 3.40 -11.47
C GLY A 162 -10.15 2.69 -10.14
N TRP A 163 -10.69 3.22 -9.03
CA TRP A 163 -10.57 2.66 -7.68
C TRP A 163 -11.61 1.58 -7.36
N VAL A 164 -12.58 1.31 -8.23
CA VAL A 164 -13.61 0.30 -7.96
C VAL A 164 -12.98 -1.09 -7.94
N ALA A 165 -13.16 -1.80 -6.83
CA ALA A 165 -12.64 -3.14 -6.62
C ALA A 165 -13.56 -4.20 -7.24
N SER A 166 -12.99 -5.17 -7.93
CA SER A 166 -13.64 -6.42 -8.32
C SER A 166 -13.14 -7.54 -7.42
N PHE A 167 -13.95 -7.94 -6.43
CA PHE A 167 -13.63 -9.01 -5.48
C PHE A 167 -13.55 -10.36 -6.18
N THR A 168 -12.54 -11.16 -5.83
CA THR A 168 -12.32 -12.49 -6.43
C THR A 168 -13.25 -13.55 -5.83
N GLY A 169 -13.72 -13.33 -4.59
CA GLY A 169 -14.48 -14.31 -3.81
C GLY A 169 -13.61 -15.35 -3.10
N ASP A 170 -12.29 -15.34 -3.31
CA ASP A 170 -11.35 -16.19 -2.57
C ASP A 170 -11.15 -15.65 -1.15
N VAL A 171 -11.10 -16.57 -0.17
CA VAL A 171 -10.85 -16.27 1.25
C VAL A 171 -9.36 -16.37 1.60
N ILE A 172 -8.48 -16.42 0.60
CA ILE A 172 -7.03 -16.53 0.78
C ILE A 172 -6.47 -15.56 1.82
N ALA A 173 -6.97 -14.32 1.84
CA ALA A 173 -6.52 -13.27 2.76
C ALA A 173 -6.68 -13.63 4.24
N ASP A 174 -7.59 -14.55 4.59
CA ASP A 174 -7.80 -15.01 5.96
C ASP A 174 -6.71 -15.96 6.47
N ARG A 175 -5.93 -16.53 5.55
CA ARG A 175 -4.87 -17.50 5.86
C ARG A 175 -3.53 -16.84 6.17
N PHE A 176 -3.30 -15.61 5.70
CA PHE A 176 -2.02 -14.93 5.81
C PHE A 176 -1.87 -14.10 7.09
N PRO A 177 -0.64 -13.97 7.64
CA PRO A 177 -0.39 -13.14 8.81
C PRO A 177 -0.92 -11.72 8.61
N LYS A 178 -1.78 -11.25 9.51
CA LYS A 178 -2.36 -9.92 9.45
C LYS A 178 -1.31 -8.85 9.77
N PHE A 179 -1.52 -7.62 9.29
CA PHE A 179 -0.69 -6.49 9.66
C PHE A 179 -1.08 -6.01 11.05
N GLU A 180 -0.15 -6.17 11.99
CA GLU A 180 -0.21 -5.54 13.28
C GLU A 180 0.73 -4.33 13.21
N SER A 181 0.19 -3.12 13.22
CA SER A 181 1.01 -1.93 13.40
C SER A 181 1.64 -2.02 14.79
N GLU A 182 2.97 -1.87 14.87
CA GLU A 182 3.66 -1.90 16.16
C GLU A 182 3.07 -0.79 17.05
N THR A 183 2.22 -1.18 18.00
CA THR A 183 1.88 -0.34 19.14
C THR A 183 3.15 -0.24 19.97
N GLY A 184 3.73 0.96 19.97
CA GLY A 184 5.03 1.31 20.53
C GLY A 184 5.54 0.39 21.65
N ASN A 185 6.60 -0.35 21.35
CA ASN A 185 7.50 -0.83 22.37
C ASN A 185 8.63 0.19 22.54
N VAL A 186 8.30 1.30 23.22
CA VAL A 186 9.31 2.10 23.91
C VAL A 186 9.24 1.66 25.36
N SER A 187 10.08 0.70 25.72
CA SER A 187 10.50 0.49 27.10
C SER A 187 11.63 1.47 27.42
#